data_AF-A0A354BF45-F1
#
_entry.id   AF-A0A354BF45-F1
#
_cell.length_a   1.000
_cell.length_b   1.000
_cell.length_c   1.000
_cell.angle_alpha   90.00
_cell.angle_beta   90.00
_cell.angle_gamma   90.00
#
_symmetry.space_group_name_H-M   'P 1'
#
loop_
_entity.id
_entity.type
_entity.pdbx_description
1 polymer ?
#
loop_
_entity_poly.entity_id
_entity_poly.type
_entity_poly.pdbx_seq_one_letter_code
_entity_poly.pdbx_strand_id
1 'polypeptide(L)'
;MSLLIVGVILRGAWPIFKESMEVLLESTPPGISTSHVAATIEAVPGVKNVHDLHIWAVEPRLIMLTSHVIIEQRCTPLTLLQTIQHRITTDFGIKHMTIQLETECCDPDDIHCDLRKLTEQHHEAQTFAHHH
;
A
#
# COMPACT_ATOMS: atom_id res chain seq x y z
N MET A 1 -14.88 14.08 -45.31
CA MET A 1 -15.72 14.64 -44.22
C MET A 1 -15.74 13.74 -42.98
N SER A 2 -15.93 12.43 -43.11
CA SER A 2 -15.88 11.47 -41.98
C SER A 2 -14.56 11.50 -41.19
N LEU A 3 -13.40 11.52 -41.86
CA LEU A 3 -12.09 11.57 -41.19
C LEU A 3 -11.86 12.86 -40.37
N LEU A 4 -12.39 14.00 -40.82
CA LEU A 4 -12.32 15.26 -40.08
C LEU A 4 -13.17 15.18 -38.81
N ILE A 5 -14.37 14.62 -38.91
CA ILE A 5 -15.27 14.43 -37.76
C ILE A 5 -14.62 13.48 -36.74
N VAL A 6 -14.02 12.37 -37.20
CA VAL A 6 -13.27 11.45 -36.33
C VAL A 6 -12.12 12.17 -35.61
N GLY A 7 -11.35 13.01 -36.31
CA GLY A 7 -10.28 13.79 -35.69
C GLY A 7 -10.76 14.77 -34.61
N VAL A 8 -11.89 15.46 -34.82
CA VAL A 8 -12.49 16.37 -33.84
C VAL A 8 -13.01 15.61 -32.61
N ILE A 9 -13.67 14.47 -32.84
CA ILE A 9 -14.18 13.62 -31.76
C ILE A 9 -13.02 13.05 -30.93
N LEU A 10 -11.97 12.52 -31.58
CA LEU A 10 -10.79 11.99 -30.88
C LEU A 10 -10.10 13.08 -30.06
N ARG A 11 -9.98 14.31 -30.58
CA ARG A 11 -9.41 15.44 -29.84
C ARG A 11 -10.22 15.79 -28.60
N GLY A 12 -11.55 15.72 -28.66
CA GLY A 12 -12.44 15.97 -27.53
C GLY A 12 -12.48 14.80 -26.52
N ALA A 13 -12.37 13.57 -27.00
CA ALA A 13 -12.40 12.37 -26.17
C ALA A 13 -11.07 12.03 -25.50
N TRP A 14 -9.94 12.49 -26.06
CA TRP A 14 -8.60 12.25 -25.52
C TRP A 14 -8.40 12.66 -24.06
N PRO A 15 -8.81 13.88 -23.60
CA PRO A 15 -8.67 14.25 -22.20
C PRO A 15 -9.51 13.35 -21.27
N ILE A 16 -10.75 13.03 -21.66
CA ILE A 16 -11.67 12.17 -20.88
C ILE A 16 -11.13 10.74 -20.78
N PHE A 17 -10.57 10.23 -21.88
CA PHE A 17 -9.96 8.90 -21.92
C PHE A 17 -8.70 8.84 -21.05
N LYS A 18 -7.86 9.89 -21.08
CA LYS A 18 -6.67 10.01 -20.22
C LYS A 18 -7.06 10.12 -18.74
N GLU A 19 -8.07 10.90 -18.40
CA GLU A 19 -8.62 11.00 -17.03
C GLU A 19 -9.17 9.65 -16.56
N SER A 20 -9.90 8.94 -17.43
CA SER A 20 -10.43 7.60 -17.10
C SER A 20 -9.31 6.57 -16.92
N MET A 21 -8.26 6.63 -17.75
CA MET A 21 -7.06 5.80 -17.58
C MET A 21 -6.32 6.13 -16.27
N GLU A 22 -6.21 7.39 -15.91
CA GLU A 22 -5.60 7.83 -14.64
C GLU A 22 -6.38 7.32 -13.42
N VAL A 23 -7.71 7.38 -13.46
CA VAL A 23 -8.59 6.80 -12.41
C VAL A 23 -8.47 5.27 -12.37
N LEU A 24 -8.41 4.60 -13.52
CA LEU A 24 -8.26 3.14 -13.61
C LEU A 24 -6.85 2.64 -13.24
N LEU A 25 -5.85 3.53 -13.24
CA LEU A 25 -4.45 3.24 -12.92
C LEU A 25 -4.04 3.72 -11.51
N GLU A 26 -4.99 4.11 -10.63
CA GLU A 26 -4.69 4.65 -9.29
C GLU A 26 -3.72 5.85 -9.34
N SER A 27 -3.88 6.71 -10.35
CA SER A 27 -3.02 7.88 -10.49
C SER A 27 -3.20 8.81 -9.30
N THR A 28 -2.11 8.97 -8.56
CA THR A 28 -1.99 9.82 -7.39
C THR A 28 -2.58 11.20 -7.67
N PRO A 29 -3.40 11.76 -6.77
CA PRO A 29 -4.04 13.06 -6.98
C PRO A 29 -3.00 14.15 -7.32
N PRO A 30 -3.28 15.03 -8.31
CA PRO A 30 -2.35 16.06 -8.72
C PRO A 30 -2.00 16.98 -7.55
N GLY A 31 -0.73 17.02 -7.17
CA GLY A 31 -0.21 17.83 -6.07
C GLY A 31 0.34 17.06 -4.87
N ILE A 32 0.09 15.74 -4.77
CA ILE A 32 0.75 14.87 -3.78
C ILE A 32 1.75 13.97 -4.49
N SER A 33 2.99 13.98 -4.00
CA SER A 33 4.04 13.07 -4.47
C SER A 33 4.09 11.86 -3.55
N THR A 34 3.81 10.67 -4.10
CA THR A 34 3.95 9.40 -3.37
C THR A 34 5.35 9.22 -2.80
N SER A 35 6.40 9.57 -3.55
CA SER A 35 7.77 9.51 -3.06
C SER A 35 8.05 10.47 -1.90
N HIS A 36 7.44 11.67 -1.89
CA HIS A 36 7.58 12.60 -0.78
C HIS A 36 6.86 12.10 0.48
N VAL A 37 5.68 11.50 0.33
CA VAL A 37 4.96 10.86 1.43
C VAL A 37 5.76 9.69 1.99
N ALA A 38 6.28 8.80 1.14
CA ALA A 38 7.15 7.69 1.55
C ALA A 38 8.37 8.19 2.34
N ALA A 39 9.11 9.17 1.81
CA ALA A 39 10.26 9.75 2.49
C ALA A 39 9.91 10.37 3.86
N THR A 40 8.71 10.95 3.99
CA THR A 40 8.24 11.54 5.25
C THR A 40 7.96 10.47 6.31
N ILE A 41 7.43 9.31 5.89
CA ILE A 41 7.18 8.15 6.76
C ILE A 41 8.52 7.49 7.14
N GLU A 42 9.42 7.28 6.18
CA GLU A 42 10.76 6.71 6.41
C GLU A 42 11.63 7.57 7.33
N ALA A 43 11.41 8.89 7.37
CA ALA A 43 12.10 9.78 8.29
C ALA A 43 11.63 9.65 9.76
N VAL A 44 10.58 8.87 10.04
CA VAL A 44 10.12 8.64 11.42
C VAL A 44 11.04 7.60 12.10
N PRO A 45 11.60 7.91 13.28
CA PRO A 45 12.46 6.97 14.00
C PRO A 45 11.75 5.64 14.28
N GLY A 46 12.40 4.54 13.94
CA GLY A 46 11.84 3.19 14.10
C GLY A 46 11.15 2.63 12.86
N VAL A 47 11.00 3.42 11.78
CA VAL A 47 10.62 2.93 10.45
C VAL A 47 11.86 2.46 9.70
N LYS A 48 11.84 1.23 9.20
CA LYS A 48 12.91 0.66 8.35
C LYS A 48 12.63 0.87 6.87
N ASN A 49 11.38 0.66 6.46
CA ASN A 49 11.00 0.70 5.04
C ASN A 49 9.50 0.93 4.88
N VAL A 50 9.11 1.54 3.76
CA VAL A 50 7.70 1.70 3.36
C VAL A 50 7.52 1.13 1.96
N HIS A 51 6.51 0.28 1.79
CA HIS A 51 6.17 -0.30 0.50
C HIS A 51 4.65 -0.34 0.29
N ASP A 52 4.24 -0.63 -0.95
CA ASP A 52 2.86 -0.67 -1.40
C ASP A 52 2.06 0.59 -1.00
N LEU A 53 2.72 1.75 -1.05
CA LEU A 53 2.10 3.05 -0.77
C LEU A 53 1.19 3.45 -1.93
N HIS A 54 -0.11 3.39 -1.69
CA HIS A 54 -1.15 3.81 -2.63
C HIS A 54 -1.89 5.03 -2.07
N ILE A 55 -2.10 6.02 -2.91
CA ILE A 55 -2.80 7.27 -2.55
C ILE A 55 -3.82 7.56 -3.63
N TRP A 56 -5.08 7.68 -3.24
CA TRP A 56 -6.19 7.96 -4.16
C TRP A 56 -7.10 9.04 -3.60
N ALA A 57 -7.86 9.69 -4.47
CA ALA A 57 -8.91 10.63 -4.08
C ALA A 57 -10.27 10.00 -4.37
N VAL A 58 -11.14 9.95 -3.36
CA VAL A 58 -12.55 9.54 -3.55
C VAL A 58 -13.35 10.70 -4.17
N GLU A 59 -13.03 11.92 -3.74
CA GLU A 59 -13.57 13.19 -4.24
C GLU A 59 -12.46 14.26 -4.16
N PRO A 60 -12.58 15.43 -4.83
CA PRO A 60 -11.53 16.46 -4.85
C PRO A 60 -11.03 16.94 -3.47
N ARG A 61 -11.79 16.71 -2.40
CA ARG A 61 -11.45 17.09 -1.02
C ARG A 61 -11.20 15.90 -0.08
N LEU A 62 -11.34 14.67 -0.57
CA LEU A 62 -11.23 13.46 0.23
C LEU A 62 -10.13 12.56 -0.34
N ILE A 63 -8.95 12.67 0.26
CA ILE A 63 -7.77 11.86 -0.10
C ILE A 63 -7.63 10.73 0.91
N MET A 64 -7.34 9.54 0.40
CA MET A 64 -7.12 8.32 1.14
C MET A 64 -5.74 7.74 0.84
N LEU A 65 -5.19 7.00 1.81
CA LEU A 65 -3.87 6.38 1.71
C LEU A 65 -3.89 4.96 2.28
N THR A 66 -3.22 4.03 1.61
CA THR A 66 -2.83 2.72 2.17
C THR A 66 -1.33 2.53 2.03
N SER A 67 -0.70 1.90 3.02
CA SER A 67 0.73 1.55 2.96
C SER A 67 1.10 0.45 3.93
N HIS A 68 2.15 -0.28 3.61
CA HIS A 68 2.81 -1.22 4.51
C HIS A 68 4.11 -0.61 5.00
N VAL A 69 4.35 -0.67 6.31
CA VAL A 69 5.49 -0.04 6.97
C VAL A 69 6.22 -1.07 7.81
N ILE A 70 7.47 -1.35 7.45
CA ILE A 70 8.36 -2.21 8.22
C ILE A 70 8.94 -1.40 9.37
N ILE A 71 8.80 -1.90 10.59
CA ILE A 71 9.27 -1.24 11.81
C ILE A 71 10.32 -2.06 12.54
N GLU A 72 11.10 -1.42 13.41
CA GLU A 72 12.01 -2.11 14.31
C GLU A 72 11.25 -2.89 15.41
N GLN A 73 11.72 -4.09 15.75
CA GLN A 73 11.12 -4.95 16.79
C GLN A 73 11.04 -4.28 18.17
N ARG A 74 11.91 -3.30 18.44
CA ARG A 74 11.99 -2.62 19.74
C ARG A 74 11.04 -1.42 19.85
N CYS A 75 10.36 -1.06 18.77
CA CYS A 75 9.41 0.05 18.77
C CYS A 75 8.06 -0.38 19.34
N THR A 76 7.36 0.56 19.98
CA THR A 76 5.96 0.36 20.36
C THR A 76 5.07 0.63 19.14
N PRO A 77 4.39 -0.39 18.56
CA PRO A 77 3.73 -0.25 17.27
C PRO A 77 2.65 0.84 17.25
N LEU A 78 1.85 0.92 18.31
CA LEU A 78 0.75 1.88 18.41
C LEU A 78 1.23 3.34 18.44
N THR A 79 2.28 3.65 19.19
CA THR A 79 2.81 5.02 19.27
C THR A 79 3.47 5.44 17.97
N LEU A 80 4.14 4.50 17.29
CA LEU A 80 4.74 4.74 15.99
C LEU A 80 3.67 4.99 14.93
N LEU A 81 2.61 4.17 14.89
CA LEU A 81 1.45 4.37 14.01
C LEU A 81 0.83 5.75 14.20
N GLN A 82 0.56 6.14 15.45
CA GLN A 82 0.00 7.47 15.77
C GLN A 82 0.91 8.61 15.30
N THR A 83 2.23 8.45 15.48
CA THR A 83 3.22 9.44 15.04
C THR A 83 3.19 9.60 13.51
N ILE A 84 3.19 8.49 12.77
CA ILE A 84 3.11 8.51 11.31
C ILE A 84 1.79 9.14 10.85
N GLN A 85 0.66 8.71 11.41
CA GLN A 85 -0.66 9.24 11.06
C GLN A 85 -0.75 10.75 11.31
N HIS A 86 -0.23 11.23 12.43
CA HIS A 86 -0.22 12.64 12.77
C HIS A 86 0.63 13.47 11.78
N ARG A 87 1.82 12.97 11.43
CA ARG A 87 2.71 13.61 10.45
C ARG A 87 2.05 13.74 9.08
N ILE A 88 1.50 12.64 8.58
CA ILE A 88 0.82 12.61 7.29
C ILE A 88 -0.41 13.53 7.27
N THR A 89 -1.18 13.56 8.36
CA THR A 89 -2.32 14.48 8.49
C THR A 89 -1.87 15.94 8.47
N THR A 90 -0.75 16.27 9.10
CA THR A 90 -0.25 17.65 9.24
C THR A 90 0.39 18.16 7.96
N ASP A 91 1.25 17.34 7.35
CA ASP A 91 2.07 17.74 6.21
C ASP A 91 1.33 17.65 4.87
N PHE A 92 0.39 16.68 4.74
CA PHE A 92 -0.31 16.40 3.48
C PHE A 92 -1.83 16.54 3.58
N GLY A 93 -2.40 16.75 4.77
CA GLY A 93 -3.85 16.92 4.96
C GLY A 93 -4.66 15.64 4.78
N ILE A 94 -4.01 14.48 4.64
CA ILE A 94 -4.67 13.18 4.45
C ILE A 94 -5.19 12.70 5.81
N LYS A 95 -6.52 12.61 5.97
CA LYS A 95 -7.16 12.21 7.23
C LYS A 95 -7.56 10.73 7.27
N HIS A 96 -7.82 10.15 6.11
CA HIS A 96 -8.27 8.77 5.99
C HIS A 96 -7.10 7.93 5.50
N MET A 97 -6.51 7.12 6.38
CA MET A 97 -5.39 6.26 6.01
C MET A 97 -5.43 4.93 6.73
N THR A 98 -4.95 3.89 6.05
CA THR A 98 -4.78 2.55 6.60
C THR A 98 -3.32 2.16 6.45
N ILE A 99 -2.64 2.00 7.58
CA ILE A 99 -1.22 1.65 7.61
C ILE A 99 -1.09 0.29 8.29
N GLN A 100 -0.55 -0.67 7.56
CA GLN A 100 -0.20 -1.97 8.11
C GLN A 100 1.24 -1.91 8.63
N LEU A 101 1.41 -2.24 9.91
CA LEU A 101 2.74 -2.34 10.49
C LEU A 101 3.25 -3.78 10.38
N GLU A 102 4.44 -3.91 9.82
CA GLU A 102 5.13 -5.19 9.64
C GLU A 102 6.45 -5.17 10.37
N THR A 103 6.94 -6.34 10.73
CA THR A 103 8.23 -6.50 11.38
C THR A 103 9.02 -7.54 10.60
N GLU A 104 10.31 -7.32 10.37
CA GLU A 104 11.17 -8.35 9.78
C GLU A 104 11.17 -9.55 10.73
N CYS A 105 10.60 -10.70 10.29
CA CYS A 105 10.65 -11.95 11.06
C CYS A 105 12.14 -12.32 11.21
N CYS A 106 12.70 -12.21 12.41
CA CYS A 106 14.08 -12.64 12.71
C CYS A 106 14.15 -13.99 13.41
N ASP A 107 13.04 -14.70 13.57
CA ASP A 107 13.04 -16.01 14.22
C ASP A 107 12.44 -17.09 13.28
N PRO A 108 13.26 -18.02 12.77
CA PRO A 108 12.79 -19.17 12.01
C PRO A 108 11.83 -20.08 12.77
N ASP A 109 11.72 -19.97 14.10
CA ASP A 109 10.87 -20.81 14.96
C ASP A 109 9.58 -20.14 15.44
N ASP A 110 9.29 -18.89 15.03
CA ASP A 110 8.02 -18.25 15.39
C ASP A 110 6.87 -18.78 14.52
N ILE A 111 5.96 -19.50 15.17
CA ILE A 111 4.77 -20.17 14.60
C ILE A 111 3.77 -19.20 13.94
N HIS A 112 3.95 -17.89 14.12
CA HIS A 112 3.10 -16.88 13.54
C HIS A 112 3.48 -16.44 12.11
N CYS A 113 4.66 -16.80 11.58
CA CYS A 113 5.11 -16.32 10.26
C CYS A 113 4.98 -17.33 9.10
N ASP A 114 4.50 -18.57 9.27
CA ASP A 114 4.62 -19.57 8.18
C ASP A 114 3.36 -20.41 7.87
N LEU A 115 2.60 -19.98 6.86
CA LEU A 115 1.51 -20.75 6.23
C LEU A 115 2.03 -21.94 5.40
N ARG A 116 3.34 -22.00 5.06
CA ARG A 116 3.96 -23.16 4.40
C ARG A 116 4.25 -24.29 5.38
N LYS A 117 4.61 -23.98 6.63
CA LYS A 117 4.80 -25.00 7.69
C LYS A 117 3.53 -25.80 7.98
N LEU A 118 2.34 -25.17 7.92
CA LEU A 118 1.06 -25.88 8.04
C LEU A 118 0.81 -26.88 6.91
N THR A 119 1.33 -26.60 5.71
CA THR A 119 1.18 -27.50 4.56
C THR A 119 2.16 -28.68 4.63
N GLU A 120 3.35 -28.47 5.18
CA GLU A 120 4.36 -29.52 5.35
C GLU A 120 4.00 -30.51 6.47
N GLN A 121 3.42 -30.05 7.59
CA GLN A 121 2.99 -30.94 8.67
C GLN A 121 1.83 -31.89 8.28
N HIS A 122 1.01 -31.52 7.30
CA HIS A 122 -0.03 -32.42 6.79
C HIS A 122 0.50 -33.54 5.89
N HIS A 123 1.68 -33.40 5.29
CA HIS A 123 2.24 -34.44 4.41
C HIS A 123 2.95 -35.56 5.19
N GLU A 124 3.57 -35.25 6.34
CA GLU A 124 4.16 -36.28 7.20
C GLU A 124 3.11 -37.12 7.95
N ALA A 125 1.97 -36.54 8.32
CA ALA A 125 0.91 -37.27 9.02
C ALA A 125 0.22 -38.35 8.15
N GLN A 126 0.26 -38.23 6.81
CA GLN A 126 -0.37 -39.21 5.91
C GLN A 126 0.54 -40.38 5.55
N THR A 127 1.86 -40.26 5.72
CA THR A 127 2.80 -41.35 5.40
C THR A 127 2.87 -42.42 6.49
N PHE A 128 2.51 -42.09 7.74
CA PHE A 128 2.50 -43.05 8.85
C PHE A 128 1.21 -43.88 8.99
N ALA A 129 0.15 -43.57 8.24
CA ALA A 129 -1.13 -44.30 8.31
C ALA A 129 -1.26 -45.48 7.34
N HIS A 130 -0.27 -45.73 6.48
CA HIS A 130 -0.31 -46.80 5.47
C HIS A 130 0.64 -48.00 5.73
N HIS A 131 1.26 -48.06 6.92
CA HIS A 131 1.98 -49.24 7.38
C HIS A 131 1.31 -49.87 8.62
N HIS A 132 0.11 -50.40 8.42
CA HIS A 132 -0.36 -51.60 9.12
C HIS A 132 -1.32 -52.38 8.25
#